data_AF-A0A2H3CPC4-F1
#
_entry.id   AF-A0A2H3CPC4-F1
#
_cell.length_a   1.000
_cell.length_b   1.000
_cell.length_c   1.000
_cell.angle_alpha   90.00
_cell.angle_beta   90.00
_cell.angle_gamma   90.00
#
_symmetry.space_group_name_H-M   'P 1'
#
loop_
_entity.id
_entity.type
_entity.pdbx_description
1 polymer ?
#
loop_
_entity_poly.entity_id
_entity_poly.type
_entity_poly.pdbx_seq_one_letter_code
_entity_poly.pdbx_strand_id
1 'polypeptide(L)' 'MPTRIWFMKRLCQIFPSKSIAGQSMQAGSATNLAEQGVLPYLIQGHGRWSSAAFKIYIQKNPVLLQAMIDTRAPSI' A
#
# COMPACT_ATOMS: atom_id res chain seq x y z
N MET A 1 -1.82 19.57 -16.42
CA MET A 1 -1.97 18.37 -15.56
C MET A 1 -0.69 17.54 -15.66
N PRO A 2 -0.04 17.17 -14.54
CA PRO A 2 1.14 16.31 -14.58
C PRO A 2 0.80 14.95 -15.21
N THR A 3 1.65 14.47 -16.11
CA THR A 3 1.47 13.15 -16.74
C THR A 3 2.02 12.05 -15.85
N ARG A 4 1.57 10.80 -16.04
CA ARG A 4 2.13 9.62 -15.37
C ARG A 4 3.65 9.56 -15.49
N ILE A 5 4.21 9.88 -16.66
CA ILE A 5 5.66 9.87 -16.91
C ILE A 5 6.36 10.92 -16.06
N TRP A 6 5.83 12.15 -16.05
CA TRP A 6 6.38 13.22 -15.23
C TRP A 6 6.38 12.86 -13.75
N PHE A 7 5.26 12.33 -13.25
CA PHE A 7 5.11 11.95 -11.85
C PHE A 7 6.06 10.81 -11.47
N MET A 8 6.17 9.77 -12.29
CA MET A 8 7.13 8.68 -12.06
C MET A 8 8.58 9.16 -12.07
N LYS A 9 8.96 10.04 -13.01
CA LYS A 9 10.31 10.63 -13.04
C LYS A 9 10.61 11.39 -11.75
N ARG A 10 9.65 12.19 -11.27
CA ARG A 10 9.78 12.92 -10.00
C ARG A 10 9.91 11.97 -8.80
N LEU A 11 9.10 10.91 -8.77
CA LEU A 11 9.13 9.90 -7.70
C LEU A 11 10.47 9.17 -7.62
N CYS A 12 11.02 8.74 -8.76
CA CYS A 12 12.31 8.06 -8.80
C CYS A 12 13.50 8.98 -8.47
N GLN A 13 13.35 10.30 -8.57
CA GLN A 13 14.36 11.25 -8.09
C GLN A 13 14.38 11.35 -6.56
N ILE A 14 13.20 11.29 -5.92
CA ILE A 14 13.06 11.38 -4.46
C ILE A 14 13.43 10.04 -3.82
N PHE A 15 13.01 8.95 -4.44
CA PHE A 15 13.31 7.58 -4.00
C PHE A 15 14.17 6.90 -5.06
N PRO A 16 15.50 6.87 -4.91
CA PRO A 16 16.42 6.34 -5.94
C PRO A 16 16.29 4.82 -6.16
N SER A 17 15.44 4.14 -5.39
CA SER A 17 15.14 2.72 -5.60
C SER A 17 14.37 2.50 -6.90
N LYS A 18 14.89 1.60 -7.74
CA LYS A 18 14.20 1.13 -8.96
C LYS A 18 13.00 0.20 -8.66
N SER A 19 12.75 -0.13 -7.39
CA SER A 19 11.65 -1.02 -7.00
C SER A 19 10.27 -0.33 -6.91
N ILE A 20 10.20 0.98 -7.14
CA ILE A 20 8.95 1.75 -7.06
C ILE A 20 8.32 1.85 -8.45
N ALA A 21 7.07 1.40 -8.56
CA ALA A 21 6.31 1.39 -9.80
C ALA A 21 4.82 1.66 -9.54
N GLY A 22 3.99 1.64 -10.58
CA GLY A 22 2.55 1.84 -10.42
C GLY A 22 1.91 0.84 -9.45
N GLN A 23 2.40 -0.40 -9.49
CA GLN A 23 1.92 -1.50 -8.63
C GLN A 23 2.21 -1.24 -7.15
N SER A 24 3.37 -0.67 -6.81
CA SER A 24 3.69 -0.37 -5.41
C SER A 24 2.81 0.76 -4.85
N MET A 25 2.45 1.74 -5.69
CA MET A 25 1.50 2.79 -5.29
C MET A 25 0.08 2.26 -5.10
N GLN A 26 -0.37 1.38 -6.00
CA GLN A 26 -1.67 0.70 -5.85
C GLN A 26 -1.70 -0.12 -4.56
N ALA A 27 -0.61 -0.83 -4.25
CA ALA A 27 -0.53 -1.64 -3.04
C ALA A 27 -0.50 -0.82 -1.76
N GLY A 28 0.32 0.23 -1.73
CA GLY A 28 0.36 1.15 -0.59
C GLY A 28 -0.99 1.84 -0.36
N SER A 29 -1.67 2.28 -1.43
CA SER A 29 -2.99 2.89 -1.32
C SER A 29 -4.05 1.91 -0.83
N ALA A 30 -4.09 0.68 -1.36
CA ALA A 30 -5.03 -0.35 -0.91
C ALA A 30 -4.84 -0.69 0.56
N THR A 31 -3.58 -0.86 0.98
CA THR A 31 -3.21 -1.16 2.36
C THR A 31 -3.61 -0.03 3.30
N ASN A 32 -3.30 1.23 2.96
CA ASN A 32 -3.66 2.39 3.79
C ASN A 32 -5.19 2.53 3.96
N LEU A 33 -5.97 2.30 2.89
CA LEU A 33 -7.44 2.32 3.00
C LEU A 33 -7.96 1.19 3.88
N ALA A 34 -7.40 -0.01 3.76
CA ALA A 34 -7.76 -1.13 4.60
C ALA A 34 -7.45 -0.87 6.09
N GLU A 35 -6.30 -0.24 6.38
CA GLU A 35 -5.92 0.18 7.73
C GLU A 35 -6.88 1.20 8.35
N GLN A 36 -7.44 2.08 7.52
CA GLN A 36 -8.47 3.04 7.93
C GLN A 36 -9.85 2.40 8.12
N GLY A 37 -9.97 1.09 7.92
CA GLY A 37 -11.24 0.35 8.06
C GLY A 37 -12.19 0.52 6.88
N VAL A 38 -11.70 1.00 5.72
CA VAL A 38 -12.53 1.13 4.53
C VAL A 38 -12.96 -0.24 4.04
N LEU A 39 -14.25 -0.39 3.71
CA LEU A 39 -14.81 -1.66 3.27
C LEU A 39 -14.17 -2.16 1.96
N PRO A 40 -13.91 -3.47 1.81
CA PRO A 40 -13.22 -4.01 0.65
C PRO A 40 -13.84 -3.64 -0.71
N TYR A 41 -15.18 -3.55 -0.82
CA TYR A 41 -15.82 -3.20 -2.10
C TYR A 41 -15.56 -1.73 -2.51
N LEU A 42 -15.37 -0.82 -1.53
CA LEU A 42 -15.00 0.57 -1.79
C LEU A 42 -13.55 0.66 -2.27
N ILE A 43 -12.65 -0.09 -1.61
CA ILE A 43 -11.25 -0.20 -2.05
C ILE A 43 -11.18 -0.79 -3.47
N GLN A 44 -11.98 -1.82 -3.74
CA GLN A 44 -12.07 -2.46 -5.05
C GLN A 44 -12.49 -1.46 -6.15
N GLY A 45 -13.56 -0.69 -5.89
CA GLY A 45 -14.03 0.35 -6.80
C GLY A 45 -13.01 1.47 -7.01
N HIS A 46 -12.33 1.91 -5.93
CA HIS A 46 -11.33 2.95 -5.99
C HIS A 46 -10.11 2.55 -6.84
N GLY A 47 -9.65 1.32 -6.70
CA GLY A 47 -8.55 0.78 -7.51
C GLY A 47 -8.97 0.28 -8.91
N ARG A 48 -10.27 0.35 -9.25
CA ARG A 48 -10.85 -0.12 -10.52
C ARG A 48 -10.51 -1.58 -10.82
N TRP A 49 -10.49 -2.42 -9.79
CA TRP A 49 -10.23 -3.85 -9.95
C TRP A 49 -11.50 -4.59 -10.33
N SER A 50 -11.44 -5.35 -11.42
CA SER A 50 -12.55 -6.20 -11.88
C SER A 50 -12.78 -7.43 -11.00
N SER A 51 -11.80 -7.83 -10.18
CA SER A 51 -11.88 -9.01 -9.33
C SER A 51 -11.34 -8.75 -7.92
N ALA A 52 -11.55 -9.72 -7.03
CA ALA A 52 -11.00 -9.71 -5.68
C ALA A 52 -9.48 -9.91 -5.60
N ALA A 53 -8.77 -9.97 -6.75
CA ALA A 53 -7.31 -10.11 -6.79
C ALA A 53 -6.59 -8.99 -6.04
N PHE A 54 -7.21 -7.82 -5.88
CA PHE A 54 -6.61 -6.70 -5.15
C PHE A 54 -6.27 -7.00 -3.69
N LYS A 55 -6.91 -8.02 -3.10
CA LYS A 55 -6.65 -8.45 -1.72
C LYS A 55 -5.18 -8.84 -1.50
N ILE A 56 -4.48 -9.33 -2.52
CA ILE A 56 -3.04 -9.66 -2.42
C ILE A 56 -2.17 -8.43 -2.09
N TYR A 57 -2.66 -7.25 -2.44
CA TYR A 57 -1.96 -6.00 -2.17
C TYR A 57 -2.23 -5.44 -0.78
N ILE A 58 -3.25 -5.94 -0.08
CA ILE A 58 -3.55 -5.56 1.30
C ILE A 58 -2.72 -6.46 2.20
N GLN A 59 -1.49 -6.05 2.47
CA GLN A 59 -0.61 -6.81 3.34
C GLN A 59 0.23 -5.86 4.19
N LYS A 60 0.25 -6.09 5.50
CA LYS A 60 1.28 -5.53 6.36
C LYS A 60 2.51 -6.42 6.33
N ASN A 61 3.69 -5.80 6.38
CA ASN A 61 4.92 -6.54 6.61
C ASN A 61 4.78 -7.29 7.95
N PRO A 62 4.89 -8.64 7.96
CA PRO A 62 4.73 -9.42 9.18
C PRO A 62 5.72 -9.03 10.27
N VAL A 63 6.90 -8.51 9.93
CA VAL A 63 7.89 -7.99 10.89
C VAL A 63 7.34 -6.77 11.62
N LEU A 64 6.65 -5.87 10.94
CA LEU A 64 6.03 -4.71 11.56
C LEU A 64 4.83 -5.10 12.43
N LEU A 65 4.03 -6.08 11.98
CA LEU A 65 2.95 -6.63 12.79
C LEU A 65 3.48 -7.26 14.08
N GLN A 66 4.55 -8.06 13.98
CA GLN A 66 5.19 -8.69 15.12
C GLN A 66 5.74 -7.63 16.09
N ALA A 67 6.49 -6.64 15.58
CA ALA A 67 6.99 -5.54 16.40
C ALA A 67 5.87 -4.75 17.11
N MET A 68 4.73 -4.55 16.45
CA MET A 68 3.57 -3.89 17.07
C MET A 68 2.92 -4.74 18.17
N ILE A 69 2.91 -6.07 18.02
CA ILE A 69 2.43 -7.01 19.05
C ILE A 69 3.40 -7.01 20.23
N ASP A 70 4.71 -7.11 19.96
CA ASP A 70 5.76 -7.15 20.98
C ASP A 70 5.81 -5.84 21.79
N THR A 71 5.64 -4.69 21.14
CA THR A 71 5.61 -3.37 21.81
C THR A 71 4.34 -3.20 22.67
N ARG A 72 3.24 -3.90 22.35
CA ARG A 72 1.99 -3.88 23.12
C ARG A 72 1.96 -4.89 24.26
N ALA A 73 2.83 -5.90 24.24
CA ALA A 73 3.00 -6.81 25.36
C ALA A 73 3.72 -6.06 26.49
N PRO A 74 3.16 -5.94 27.70
CA PRO A 74 3.95 -5.49 28.83
C PRO A 74 5.11 -6.48 28.99
N SER A 75 6.33 -5.98 28.96
CA SER A 75 7.52 -6.74 29.32
C SER A 75 7.33 -7.30 30.72
N ILE A 76 7.04 -8.60 30.82
CA ILE A 76 7.00 -9.37 32.06
C ILE A 76 8.43 -9.57 32.55
#